data_AF-A0A1H5NZ54-F1
#
_entry.id   AF-A0A1H5NZ54-F1
#
_cell.length_a   1.000
_cell.length_b   1.000
_cell.length_c   1.000
_cell.angle_alpha   90.00
_cell.angle_beta   90.00
_cell.angle_gamma   90.00
#
_symmetry.space_group_name_H-M   'P 1'
#
loop_
_entity.id
_entity.type
_entity.pdbx_description
1 polymer ?
#
loop_
_entity_poly.entity_id
_entity_poly.type
_entity_poly.pdbx_seq_one_letter_code
_entity_poly.pdbx_strand_id
1 'polypeptide(L)' 'MSPHLIKLLELLNKGQVEEILEEQDLNLHLNDLVELKMIEINAEEITLTREGLEVLESHRDN' A
#
# COMPACT_ATOMS: atom_id res chain seq x y z
N MET A 1 -7.95 10.24 3.57
CA MET A 1 -7.41 8.94 3.15
C MET A 1 -7.73 7.92 4.22
N SER A 2 -8.12 6.69 3.87
CA SER A 2 -8.45 5.67 4.87
C SER A 2 -7.19 5.26 5.65
N PRO A 3 -7.23 5.17 6.99
CA PRO A 3 -6.06 4.76 7.78
C PRO A 3 -5.59 3.33 7.45
N HIS A 4 -6.50 2.49 6.96
CA HIS A 4 -6.17 1.13 6.50
C HIS A 4 -5.27 1.14 5.25
N LEU A 5 -5.51 2.04 4.30
CA LEU A 5 -4.69 2.15 3.07
C LEU A 5 -3.26 2.60 3.38
N ILE A 6 -3.10 3.53 4.31
CA ILE A 6 -1.77 3.99 4.73
C ILE A 6 -1.01 2.87 5.42
N LYS A 7 -1.67 2.13 6.32
CA LYS A 7 -1.07 0.96 6.98
C LYS A 7 -0.64 -0.10 5.96
N LEU A 8 -1.47 -0.39 4.98
CA LEU A 8 -1.16 -1.35 3.91
C LEU A 8 0.06 -0.89 3.08
N LEU A 9 0.10 0.39 2.70
CA LEU A 9 1.26 1.00 2.04
C LEU A 9 2.54 0.87 2.87
N GLU A 10 2.46 1.08 4.18
CA GLU A 10 3.61 0.89 5.07
C GLU A 10 4.09 -0.56 5.13
N LEU A 11 3.15 -1.51 5.22
CA LEU A 11 3.47 -2.94 5.25
C LEU A 11 4.13 -3.38 3.94
N LEU A 12 3.61 -2.91 2.80
CA LEU A 12 4.20 -3.16 1.48
C LEU A 12 5.61 -2.58 1.41
N ASN A 13 5.80 -1.34 1.86
CA ASN A 13 7.11 -0.68 1.87
C ASN A 13 8.13 -1.38 2.79
N LYS A 14 7.67 -2.00 3.90
CA LYS A 14 8.51 -2.79 4.81
C LYS A 14 8.74 -4.23 4.34
N GLY A 15 8.11 -4.66 3.24
CA GLY A 15 8.15 -6.03 2.74
C GLY A 15 7.44 -7.04 3.67
N GLN A 16 6.56 -6.57 4.54
CA GLN A 16 5.85 -7.39 5.53
C GLN A 16 4.60 -8.05 4.91
N VAL A 17 4.79 -8.81 3.84
CA VAL A 17 3.70 -9.43 3.06
C VAL A 17 2.88 -10.42 3.90
N GLU A 18 3.48 -11.05 4.92
CA GLU A 18 2.78 -11.97 5.81
C GLU A 18 1.65 -11.29 6.58
N GLU A 19 1.88 -10.09 7.15
CA GLU A 19 0.85 -9.32 7.86
C GLU A 19 -0.24 -8.80 6.92
N ILE A 20 0.11 -8.57 5.66
CA ILE A 20 -0.81 -8.14 4.62
C ILE A 20 -1.82 -9.24 4.29
N LEU A 21 -1.35 -10.50 4.21
CA LEU A 21 -2.19 -11.66 3.91
C LEU A 21 -3.20 -11.98 5.02
N GLU A 22 -2.96 -11.49 6.24
CA GLU A 22 -3.88 -11.63 7.37
C GLU A 22 -5.01 -10.58 7.34
N GLU A 23 -4.94 -9.55 6.50
CA GLU A 23 -6.04 -8.59 6.35
C GLU A 23 -7.22 -9.21 5.58
N GLN A 24 -8.39 -9.22 6.23
CA GLN A 24 -9.65 -9.40 5.52
C GLN A 24 -9.82 -8.26 4.52
N ASP A 25 -10.32 -8.58 3.32
CA ASP A 25 -10.52 -7.63 2.23
C ASP A 25 -9.23 -7.05 1.60
N LEU A 26 -8.09 -7.73 1.75
CA LEU A 26 -6.82 -7.33 1.11
C LEU A 26 -6.97 -6.97 -0.37
N ASN A 27 -7.71 -7.77 -1.14
CA ASN A 27 -7.92 -7.52 -2.58
C ASN A 27 -8.65 -6.20 -2.85
N LEU A 28 -9.56 -5.78 -1.97
CA LEU A 28 -10.25 -4.49 -2.08
C LEU A 28 -9.27 -3.35 -1.81
N HIS A 29 -8.48 -3.44 -0.74
CA HIS A 29 -7.50 -2.41 -0.41
C HIS A 29 -6.37 -2.31 -1.45
N LEU A 30 -5.92 -3.43 -2.03
CA LEU A 30 -4.95 -3.42 -3.12
C LEU A 30 -5.53 -2.75 -4.39
N ASN A 31 -6.80 -3.03 -4.73
CA ASN A 31 -7.46 -2.34 -5.83
C ASN A 31 -7.56 -0.83 -5.57
N ASP A 32 -7.95 -0.42 -4.37
CA ASP A 32 -7.99 1.01 -4.01
C ASP A 32 -6.61 1.66 -4.18
N LEU A 33 -5.52 1.01 -3.73
CA LEU A 33 -4.17 1.53 -3.89
C LEU A 33 -3.73 1.62 -5.35
N VAL A 34 -4.16 0.68 -6.20
CA VAL A 34 -3.90 0.72 -7.65
C VAL A 34 -4.71 1.83 -8.32
N GLU A 35 -6.00 1.99 -7.99
CA GLU A 35 -6.85 3.05 -8.51
C GLU A 35 -6.33 4.44 -8.12
N LEU A 36 -5.79 4.57 -6.91
CA LEU A 36 -5.13 5.77 -6.41
C LEU A 36 -3.70 5.95 -6.94
N LYS A 37 -3.22 5.05 -7.81
CA LYS A 37 -1.86 5.05 -8.38
C LYS A 37 -0.75 5.05 -7.34
N MET A 38 -1.00 4.51 -6.14
CA MET A 38 -0.03 4.44 -5.06
C MET A 38 0.87 3.21 -5.18
N ILE A 39 0.37 2.15 -5.81
CA ILE A 39 1.10 0.92 -6.09
C ILE A 39 0.88 0.50 -7.54
N GLU A 40 1.83 -0.25 -8.07
CA GLU A 40 1.70 -0.98 -9.32
C GLU A 40 1.88 -2.47 -9.03
N ILE A 41 0.98 -3.29 -9.56
CA ILE A 41 1.03 -4.75 -9.43
C ILE A 41 1.49 -5.29 -10.78
N ASN A 42 2.71 -5.81 -10.82
CA ASN A 42 3.25 -6.57 -11.93
C ASN A 42 3.05 -8.07 -11.71
N ALA A 43 3.35 -8.89 -12.73
CA ALA A 43 3.02 -10.32 -12.77
C ALA A 43 3.40 -11.12 -11.50
N GLU A 44 4.44 -10.69 -10.76
CA GLU A 44 4.91 -11.37 -9.54
C GLU A 44 5.29 -10.40 -8.41
N GLU A 45 5.13 -9.08 -8.59
CA GLU A 45 5.64 -8.10 -7.64
C GLU A 45 4.70 -6.90 -7.50
N ILE A 46 4.55 -6.43 -6.26
CA ILE A 46 3.88 -5.17 -5.95
C ILE A 46 4.97 -4.13 -5.68
N THR A 47 4.96 -3.05 -6.47
CA THR A 47 5.93 -1.97 -6.36
C THR A 47 5.21 -0.69 -5.93
N LEU A 48 5.77 0.07 -4.98
CA LEU A 48 5.25 1.39 -4.65
C LEU A 48 5.59 2.39 -5.76
N THR A 49 4.61 3.19 -6.15
CA THR A 49 4.85 4.32 -7.05
C THR A 49 5.45 5.49 -6.28
N ARG A 50 5.89 6.50 -7.03
CA ARG A 50 6.28 7.78 -6.45
C ARG A 50 5.15 8.42 -5.63
N GLU A 51 3.90 8.36 -6.10
CA GLU A 51 2.75 8.93 -5.38
C GLU A 51 2.52 8.20 -4.03
N GLY A 52 2.65 6.87 -4.01
CA GLY A 52 2.55 6.09 -2.77
C GLY A 52 3.64 6.43 -1.76
N LEU A 53 4.87 6.67 -2.24
CA LEU A 53 5.99 7.09 -1.39
C LEU A 53 5.79 8.50 -0.82
N GLU A 54 5.37 9.47 -1.64
CA GLU A 54 5.12 10.85 -1.17
C GLU A 54 4.01 10.90 -0.10
N VAL A 55 2.99 10.05 -0.24
CA VAL A 55 1.93 9.90 0.77
C VAL A 55 2.45 9.31 2.07
N LEU A 56 3.30 8.29 2.00
CA LEU A 56 3.95 7.70 3.17
C LEU A 56 4.84 8.71 3.91
N GLU A 57 5.65 9.48 3.17
CA GLU A 57 6.49 10.51 3.75
C GLU A 57 5.65 11.62 4.41
N SER A 58 4.60 12.07 3.74
CA SER A 58 3.67 13.09 4.28
C SER A 58 2.94 12.61 5.55
N HIS A 59 2.78 11.30 5.72
CA HIS A 59 2.18 10.73 6.93
C HIS A 59 3.16 10.56 8.09
N ARG A 60 4.45 10.35 7.82
CA ARG A 60 5.48 10.21 8.88
C ARG A 60 5.86 11.54 9.54
N ASP A 61 5.63 12.65 8.85
CA ASP A 61 5.87 14.01 9.34
C ASP A 61 4.69 14.60 10.14
N ASN A 62 3.57 13.87 10.29
CA ASN A 62 2.37 14.25 11.05
C ASN A 62 2.16 13.37 12.29
#